data_AF-A0A2D8PEK6-F1
#
_entry.id   AF-A0A2D8PEK6-F1
#
_cell.length_a   1.000
_cell.length_b   1.000
_cell.length_c   1.000
_cell.angle_alpha   90.00
_cell.angle_beta   90.00
_cell.angle_gamma   90.00
#
_symmetry.space_group_name_H-M   'P 1'
#
loop_
_entity.id
_entity.type
_entity.pdbx_description
1 polymer ?
#
loop_
_entity_poly.entity_id
_entity_poly.type
_entity_poly.pdbx_seq_one_letter_code
_entity_poly.pdbx_strand_id
1 'polypeptide(L)'
;MNLATNRRNLLAGLAAASTAVIGGAASARAPQTGEQNARLLELADELPIRKAAFLQAQEWVDRIYRETMAVWPLAPDEITCEASPFFGTLERDVAGRGIWRKGSENAMGVKTPEKLDEEVRWCAETLGRKHIRRHPDRVEDWESRLAEAKRGRKISERYFAECERLKAASGYEKANGEAATAREALRDIVAAIIEEEETSIEGVVVKAQALAAWGAVPSFYQTFSPGASKWGPKFADAVMRQARETKGVRT
;
A
#
# COMPACT_ATOMS: atom_id res chain seq x y z
N MET A 1 6.65 5.84 -37.44
CA MET A 1 7.19 6.36 -36.15
C MET A 1 7.55 5.14 -35.31
N ASN A 2 8.80 4.69 -35.40
CA ASN A 2 9.23 3.33 -35.04
C ASN A 2 9.93 3.31 -33.67
N LEU A 3 9.24 2.86 -32.62
CA LEU A 3 9.80 2.61 -31.28
C LEU A 3 10.41 1.19 -31.12
N ALA A 4 10.44 0.39 -32.19
CA ALA A 4 10.95 -0.99 -32.15
C ALA A 4 12.48 -1.10 -32.35
N THR A 5 13.14 -0.04 -32.82
CA THR A 5 14.55 -0.09 -33.26
C THR A 5 15.55 0.09 -32.11
N ASN A 6 15.15 0.67 -30.97
CA ASN A 6 16.09 0.98 -29.87
C ASN A 6 16.31 -0.15 -28.84
N ARG A 7 15.46 -1.18 -28.78
CA ARG A 7 15.70 -2.33 -27.88
C ARG A 7 16.69 -3.35 -28.45
N ARG A 8 16.80 -3.46 -29.77
CA ARG A 8 17.68 -4.43 -30.44
C ARG A 8 19.17 -4.03 -30.42
N ASN A 9 19.48 -2.73 -30.35
CA ASN A 9 20.86 -2.26 -30.27
C ASN A 9 21.46 -2.38 -28.86
N LEU A 10 20.63 -2.51 -27.83
CA LEU A 10 21.08 -2.67 -26.44
C LEU A 10 21.39 -4.14 -26.08
N LEU A 11 20.89 -5.10 -26.87
CA LEU A 11 21.15 -6.54 -26.70
C LEU A 11 22.19 -7.10 -27.70
N ALA A 12 22.64 -6.29 -28.67
CA ALA A 12 23.70 -6.68 -29.60
C ALA A 12 25.13 -6.50 -29.01
N GLY A 13 25.25 -5.88 -27.84
CA GLY A 13 26.55 -5.65 -27.17
C GLY A 13 27.10 -6.81 -26.33
N LEU A 14 26.39 -7.95 -26.25
CA LEU A 14 26.74 -9.05 -25.33
C LEU A 14 26.91 -10.42 -26.01
N ALA A 15 26.96 -10.47 -27.35
CA ALA A 15 27.13 -11.72 -28.10
C ALA A 15 28.18 -11.62 -29.20
N ALA A 16 29.44 -11.39 -28.82
CA ALA A 16 30.59 -11.65 -29.69
C ALA A 16 31.88 -11.81 -28.90
N ALA A 17 32.08 -12.97 -28.26
CA ALA A 17 33.42 -13.47 -27.96
C ALA A 17 33.39 -14.99 -27.73
N SER A 18 33.45 -15.75 -28.82
CA SER A 18 33.95 -17.12 -28.76
C SER A 18 34.99 -17.34 -29.85
N THR A 19 36.14 -17.84 -29.37
CA THR A 19 37.23 -18.52 -30.05
C THR A 19 38.07 -17.78 -31.08
N ALA A 20 39.25 -17.34 -30.64
CA ALA A 20 40.51 -17.53 -31.38
C ALA A 20 41.64 -17.85 -30.38
N VAL A 21 42.14 -19.08 -30.41
CA VAL A 21 43.43 -19.50 -29.82
C VAL A 21 44.44 -19.46 -30.95
N ILE A 22 45.46 -18.57 -30.89
CA ILE A 22 46.85 -18.81 -31.35
C ILE A 22 47.80 -17.89 -30.54
N GLY A 23 48.69 -18.52 -29.76
CA GLY A 23 50.11 -18.17 -29.56
C GLY A 23 50.55 -16.74 -29.15
N GLY A 24 50.98 -16.62 -27.89
CA GLY A 24 52.31 -16.07 -27.55
C GLY A 24 52.49 -14.55 -27.51
N ALA A 25 52.29 -13.96 -26.34
CA ALA A 25 53.21 -12.98 -25.73
C ALA A 25 52.69 -12.66 -24.31
N ALA A 26 53.57 -12.72 -23.31
CA ALA A 26 53.28 -12.25 -21.97
C ALA A 26 52.83 -10.79 -22.04
N SER A 27 51.56 -10.54 -21.73
CA SER A 27 51.00 -9.20 -21.58
C SER A 27 50.33 -9.14 -20.22
N ALA A 28 50.61 -8.06 -19.50
CA ALA A 28 50.25 -7.83 -18.12
C ALA A 28 48.79 -8.24 -17.85
N ARG A 29 48.60 -9.07 -16.81
CA ARG A 29 47.30 -9.40 -16.25
C ARG A 29 46.63 -8.08 -15.85
N ALA A 30 45.70 -7.61 -16.68
CA ALA A 30 44.72 -6.61 -16.27
C ALA A 30 44.07 -7.12 -14.97
N PRO A 31 43.79 -6.25 -13.99
CA PRO A 31 43.12 -6.68 -12.77
C PRO A 31 41.85 -7.40 -13.20
N GLN A 32 41.73 -8.66 -12.78
CA GLN A 32 40.51 -9.43 -13.00
C GLN A 32 39.38 -8.58 -12.45
N THR A 33 38.48 -8.12 -13.32
CA THR A 33 37.16 -7.64 -12.92
C THR A 33 36.63 -8.68 -11.94
N GLY A 34 36.55 -8.29 -10.67
CA GLY A 34 36.27 -9.21 -9.58
C GLY A 34 35.05 -10.04 -9.93
N GLU A 35 35.18 -11.35 -9.79
CA GLU A 35 34.07 -12.28 -9.99
C GLU A 35 32.90 -11.78 -9.14
N GLN A 36 31.83 -11.38 -9.83
CA GLN A 36 30.68 -10.79 -9.16
C GLN A 36 30.03 -11.86 -8.28
N ASN A 37 29.59 -11.47 -7.08
CA ASN A 37 28.86 -12.37 -6.19
C ASN A 37 27.68 -13.00 -6.95
N ALA A 38 27.78 -14.30 -7.23
CA ALA A 38 26.79 -15.05 -8.02
C ALA A 38 25.38 -14.94 -7.41
N ARG A 39 25.30 -14.88 -6.08
CA ARG A 39 24.03 -14.71 -5.38
C ARG A 39 23.39 -13.36 -5.66
N LEU A 40 24.19 -12.29 -5.75
CA LEU A 40 23.69 -10.96 -6.07
C LEU A 40 23.12 -10.89 -7.50
N LEU A 41 23.72 -11.61 -8.45
CA LEU A 41 23.23 -11.70 -9.82
C LEU A 41 21.91 -12.48 -9.90
N GLU A 42 21.80 -13.61 -9.21
CA GLU A 42 20.53 -14.37 -9.12
C GLU A 42 19.38 -13.50 -8.57
N LEU A 43 19.66 -12.75 -7.49
CA LEU A 43 18.69 -11.83 -6.91
C LEU A 43 18.37 -10.67 -7.86
N ALA A 44 19.33 -10.18 -8.63
CA ALA A 44 19.11 -9.15 -9.65
C ALA A 44 18.16 -9.61 -10.75
N ASP A 45 18.28 -10.87 -11.19
CA ASP A 45 17.39 -11.47 -12.19
C ASP A 45 15.96 -11.67 -11.66
N GLU A 46 15.82 -11.97 -10.36
CA GLU A 46 14.51 -12.18 -9.73
C GLU A 46 13.81 -10.85 -9.37
N LEU A 47 14.55 -9.77 -9.11
CA LEU A 47 14.02 -8.44 -8.78
C LEU A 47 12.94 -7.93 -9.74
N PRO A 48 13.12 -7.91 -11.08
CA PRO A 48 12.10 -7.44 -11.99
C PRO A 48 10.82 -8.29 -11.95
N ILE A 49 10.93 -9.59 -11.66
CA ILE A 49 9.77 -10.50 -11.53
C ILE A 49 8.94 -10.11 -10.31
N ARG A 50 9.58 -9.90 -9.15
CA ARG A 50 8.90 -9.49 -7.91
C ARG A 50 8.28 -8.10 -8.04
N LYS A 51 8.99 -7.17 -8.68
CA LYS A 51 8.47 -5.83 -8.97
C LYS A 51 7.23 -5.88 -9.87
N ALA A 52 7.28 -6.66 -10.95
CA ALA A 52 6.15 -6.81 -11.87
C ALA A 52 4.93 -7.42 -11.18
N ALA A 53 5.13 -8.45 -10.36
CA ALA A 53 4.06 -9.08 -9.58
C ALA A 53 3.38 -8.08 -8.62
N PHE A 54 4.17 -7.26 -7.92
CA PHE A 54 3.64 -6.20 -7.05
C PHE A 54 2.81 -5.17 -7.83
N LEU A 55 3.34 -4.65 -8.94
CA LEU A 55 2.63 -3.63 -9.74
C LEU A 55 1.33 -4.19 -10.31
N GLN A 56 1.35 -5.43 -10.82
CA GLN A 56 0.16 -6.08 -11.35
C GLN A 56 -0.90 -6.30 -10.26
N ALA A 57 -0.50 -6.76 -9.07
CA ALA A 57 -1.43 -6.94 -7.96
C ALA A 57 -2.04 -5.60 -7.52
N GLN A 58 -1.24 -4.53 -7.50
CA GLN A 58 -1.73 -3.21 -7.15
C GLN A 58 -2.70 -2.64 -8.19
N GLU A 59 -2.40 -2.78 -9.49
CA GLU A 59 -3.33 -2.39 -10.56
C GLU A 59 -4.67 -3.12 -10.45
N TRP A 60 -4.65 -4.39 -10.04
CA TRP A 60 -5.86 -5.15 -9.80
C TRP A 60 -6.66 -4.61 -8.61
N VAL A 61 -6.00 -4.34 -7.47
CA VAL A 61 -6.64 -3.70 -6.31
C VAL A 61 -7.29 -2.38 -6.70
N ASP A 62 -6.57 -1.52 -7.43
CA ASP A 62 -7.08 -0.22 -7.87
C ASP A 62 -8.27 -0.32 -8.83
N ARG A 63 -8.29 -1.37 -9.67
CA ARG A 63 -9.44 -1.66 -10.54
C ARG A 63 -10.66 -2.07 -9.71
N ILE A 64 -10.54 -3.07 -8.83
CA ILE A 64 -11.66 -3.52 -7.98
C ILE A 64 -12.17 -2.35 -7.14
N TYR A 65 -11.25 -1.58 -6.56
CA TYR A 65 -11.61 -0.42 -5.77
C TYR A 65 -12.46 0.57 -6.57
N ARG A 66 -12.01 0.97 -7.77
CA ARG A 66 -12.77 1.91 -8.61
C ARG A 66 -14.13 1.36 -9.04
N GLU A 67 -14.19 0.10 -9.46
CA GLU A 67 -15.44 -0.56 -9.86
C GLU A 67 -16.44 -0.65 -8.71
N THR A 68 -15.96 -1.02 -7.51
CA THR A 68 -16.79 -1.14 -6.32
C THR A 68 -17.26 0.23 -5.84
N MET A 69 -16.38 1.24 -5.84
CA MET A 69 -16.72 2.59 -5.41
C MET A 69 -17.70 3.30 -6.35
N ALA A 70 -17.77 2.90 -7.61
CA ALA A 70 -18.78 3.43 -8.53
C ALA A 70 -20.22 3.09 -8.10
N VAL A 71 -20.40 2.02 -7.31
CA VAL A 71 -21.70 1.54 -6.82
C VAL A 71 -21.82 1.56 -5.30
N TRP A 72 -20.79 2.03 -4.59
CA TRP A 72 -20.78 2.04 -3.14
C TRP A 72 -21.81 3.05 -2.60
N PRO A 73 -22.73 2.64 -1.71
CA PRO A 73 -23.76 3.52 -1.20
C PRO A 73 -23.16 4.57 -0.26
N LEU A 74 -23.76 5.75 -0.25
CA LEU A 74 -23.55 6.73 0.81
C LEU A 74 -24.62 6.54 1.89
N ALA A 75 -24.23 6.75 3.15
CA ALA A 75 -25.16 6.70 4.27
C ALA A 75 -26.25 7.77 4.10
N PRO A 76 -27.54 7.42 4.27
CA PRO A 76 -28.61 8.41 4.25
C PRO A 76 -28.43 9.46 5.35
N ASP A 77 -28.84 10.70 5.09
CA ASP A 77 -28.61 11.84 6.00
C ASP A 77 -29.21 11.58 7.39
N GLU A 78 -30.29 10.82 7.48
CA GLU A 78 -30.98 10.45 8.73
C GLU A 78 -30.11 9.64 9.70
N ILE A 79 -29.06 8.99 9.21
CA ILE A 79 -28.11 8.24 10.04
C ILE A 79 -26.71 8.87 10.04
N THR A 80 -26.52 9.97 9.33
CA THR A 80 -25.25 10.71 9.33
C THR A 80 -25.13 11.59 10.56
N CYS A 81 -23.91 11.78 11.01
CA CYS A 81 -23.59 12.67 12.11
C CYS A 81 -22.19 13.26 11.92
N GLU A 82 -21.82 14.22 12.76
CA GLU A 82 -20.41 14.60 12.87
C GLU A 82 -19.59 13.38 13.33
N ALA A 83 -18.40 13.18 12.74
CA ALA A 83 -17.53 12.09 13.12
C ALA A 83 -17.03 12.29 14.56
N SER A 84 -17.62 11.55 15.49
CA SER A 84 -17.28 11.59 16.91
C SER A 84 -17.36 10.19 17.49
N PRO A 85 -16.39 9.75 18.32
CA PRO A 85 -16.42 8.43 18.96
C PRO A 85 -17.64 8.24 19.87
N PHE A 86 -18.31 9.33 20.28
CA PHE A 86 -19.50 9.28 21.13
C PHE A 86 -20.80 9.11 20.34
N PHE A 87 -20.85 9.62 19.11
CA PHE A 87 -22.10 9.73 18.35
C PHE A 87 -22.16 8.80 17.13
N GLY A 88 -21.04 8.27 16.67
CA GLY A 88 -21.02 7.35 15.54
C GLY A 88 -19.64 6.77 15.25
N THR A 89 -19.55 6.08 14.11
CA THR A 89 -18.28 5.65 13.53
C THR A 89 -18.03 6.40 12.24
N LEU A 90 -16.79 6.45 11.78
CA LEU A 90 -16.46 7.04 10.48
C LEU A 90 -17.22 6.29 9.36
N GLU A 91 -17.85 7.02 8.45
CA GLU A 91 -18.36 6.45 7.21
C GLU A 91 -17.16 5.98 6.37
N ARG A 92 -17.10 4.69 6.04
CA ARG A 92 -15.94 4.07 5.39
C ARG A 92 -16.25 3.54 4.00
N ASP A 93 -15.24 3.63 3.13
CA ASP A 93 -15.20 2.98 1.82
C ASP A 93 -14.90 1.47 1.94
N VAL A 94 -14.88 0.76 0.81
CA VAL A 94 -14.55 -0.68 0.77
C VAL A 94 -13.15 -1.00 1.31
N ALA A 95 -12.23 -0.04 1.27
CA ALA A 95 -10.86 -0.14 1.79
C ALA A 95 -10.75 0.22 3.29
N GLY A 96 -11.85 0.61 3.94
CA GLY A 96 -11.88 1.06 5.31
C GLY A 96 -11.41 2.51 5.52
N ARG A 97 -11.23 3.30 4.45
CA ARG A 97 -10.88 4.73 4.55
C ARG A 97 -12.13 5.57 4.77
N GLY A 98 -12.00 6.71 5.43
CA GLY A 98 -13.10 7.66 5.58
C GLY A 98 -13.62 8.15 4.22
N ILE A 99 -14.92 8.43 4.14
CA ILE A 99 -15.53 9.06 2.97
C ILE A 99 -15.72 10.56 3.24
N TRP A 100 -15.16 11.39 2.36
CA TRP A 100 -15.35 12.84 2.36
C TRP A 100 -16.45 13.21 1.39
N ARG A 101 -17.56 13.75 1.91
CA ARG A 101 -18.69 14.21 1.10
C ARG A 101 -18.38 15.58 0.50
N LYS A 102 -18.97 15.86 -0.66
CA LYS A 102 -18.85 17.16 -1.31
C LYS A 102 -19.35 18.27 -0.36
N GLY A 103 -18.49 19.25 -0.09
CA GLY A 103 -18.80 20.38 0.78
C GLY A 103 -18.54 20.12 2.27
N SER A 104 -18.07 18.94 2.66
CA SER A 104 -17.61 18.67 4.03
C SER A 104 -16.09 18.78 4.11
N GLU A 105 -15.60 19.50 5.12
CA GLU A 105 -14.16 19.58 5.43
C GLU A 105 -13.66 18.29 6.11
N ASN A 106 -14.58 17.56 6.78
CA ASN A 106 -14.29 16.35 7.53
C ASN A 106 -15.00 15.13 6.93
N ALA A 107 -14.45 13.95 7.14
CA ALA A 107 -15.16 12.71 6.87
C ALA A 107 -16.37 12.60 7.81
N MET A 108 -17.50 12.15 7.27
CA MET A 108 -18.75 12.09 8.02
C MET A 108 -18.77 10.90 8.97
N GLY A 109 -19.46 11.06 10.09
CA GLY A 109 -19.85 9.96 10.95
C GLY A 109 -21.16 9.32 10.48
N VAL A 110 -21.34 8.06 10.84
CA VAL A 110 -22.57 7.31 10.66
C VAL A 110 -22.93 6.61 11.97
N LYS A 111 -24.20 6.71 12.38
CA LYS A 111 -24.73 6.01 13.54
C LYS A 111 -24.92 4.53 13.21
N THR A 112 -24.23 3.64 13.93
CA THR A 112 -24.41 2.19 13.76
C THR A 112 -25.73 1.71 14.38
N PRO A 113 -26.24 0.53 14.01
CA PRO A 113 -27.44 -0.03 14.64
C PRO A 113 -27.33 -0.10 16.16
N GLU A 114 -26.16 -0.47 16.69
CA GLU A 114 -25.89 -0.57 18.12
C GLU A 114 -25.96 0.79 18.80
N LYS A 115 -25.43 1.85 18.17
CA LYS A 115 -25.52 3.21 18.70
C LYS A 115 -26.95 3.73 18.71
N LEU A 116 -27.74 3.38 17.70
CA LEU A 116 -29.15 3.75 17.66
C LEU A 116 -29.97 2.94 18.68
N ASP A 117 -29.60 1.69 18.96
CA ASP A 117 -30.19 0.90 20.05
C ASP A 117 -29.87 1.50 21.43
N GLU A 118 -28.63 1.93 21.65
CA GLU A 118 -28.23 2.68 22.86
C GLU A 118 -29.05 3.97 23.02
N GLU A 119 -29.22 4.73 21.94
CA GLU A 119 -29.98 5.98 21.91
C GLU A 119 -31.48 5.74 22.18
N VAL A 120 -32.08 4.71 21.57
CA VAL A 120 -33.47 4.30 21.82
C VAL A 120 -33.68 3.96 23.29
N ARG A 121 -32.79 3.14 23.87
CA ARG A 121 -32.85 2.79 25.30
C ARG A 121 -32.74 4.03 26.16
N TRP A 122 -31.76 4.89 25.90
CA TRP A 122 -31.51 6.09 26.70
C TRP A 122 -32.67 7.10 26.64
N CYS A 123 -33.27 7.30 25.46
CA CYS A 123 -34.44 8.16 25.33
C CYS A 123 -35.65 7.59 26.09
N ALA A 124 -35.88 6.27 25.99
CA ALA A 124 -36.97 5.60 26.71
C ALA A 124 -36.81 5.69 28.23
N GLU A 125 -35.60 5.47 28.75
CA GLU A 125 -35.28 5.65 30.18
C GLU A 125 -35.47 7.10 30.63
N THR A 126 -35.07 8.06 29.79
CA THR A 126 -35.17 9.49 30.09
C THR A 126 -36.63 9.96 30.17
N LEU A 127 -37.48 9.51 29.24
CA LEU A 127 -38.94 9.71 29.30
C LEU A 127 -39.57 9.07 30.55
N GLY A 128 -38.92 8.06 31.13
CA GLY A 128 -39.29 7.46 32.41
C GLY A 128 -39.12 8.38 33.62
N ARG A 129 -38.27 9.41 33.53
CA ARG A 129 -37.85 10.22 34.69
C ARG A 129 -38.90 11.25 35.09
N LYS A 130 -39.24 11.30 36.38
CA LYS A 130 -40.27 12.20 36.95
C LYS A 130 -40.04 13.67 36.62
N HIS A 131 -38.79 14.14 36.61
CA HIS A 131 -38.48 15.54 36.30
C HIS A 131 -38.65 15.87 34.81
N ILE A 132 -38.47 14.91 33.90
CA ILE A 132 -38.72 15.12 32.46
C ILE A 132 -40.22 15.24 32.20
N ARG A 133 -41.03 14.34 32.77
CA ARG A 133 -42.50 14.34 32.63
C ARG A 133 -43.21 15.61 33.13
N ARG A 134 -42.54 16.43 33.93
CA ARG A 134 -43.06 17.72 34.42
C ARG A 134 -42.93 18.85 33.40
N HIS A 135 -42.20 18.64 32.31
CA HIS A 135 -41.95 19.64 31.27
C HIS A 135 -42.43 19.09 29.91
N PRO A 136 -43.66 19.42 29.48
CA PRO A 136 -44.25 18.92 28.24
C PRO A 136 -43.33 19.09 27.02
N ASP A 137 -42.70 20.27 26.86
CA ASP A 137 -41.78 20.54 25.75
C ASP A 137 -40.58 19.59 25.72
N ARG A 138 -40.09 19.16 26.90
CA ARG A 138 -39.00 18.18 26.98
C ARG A 138 -39.51 16.78 26.63
N VAL A 139 -40.73 16.43 27.02
CA VAL A 139 -41.33 15.14 26.66
C VAL A 139 -41.43 15.04 25.14
N GLU A 140 -41.94 16.09 24.48
CA GLU A 140 -42.06 16.14 23.02
C GLU A 140 -40.70 16.01 22.31
N ASP A 141 -39.66 16.74 22.75
CA ASP A 141 -38.30 16.62 22.20
C ASP A 141 -37.76 15.18 22.35
N TRP A 142 -37.91 14.57 23.54
CA TRP A 142 -37.45 13.20 23.78
C TRP A 142 -38.25 12.15 23.01
N GLU A 143 -39.56 12.34 22.83
CA GLU A 143 -40.40 11.48 21.99
C GLU A 143 -40.01 11.58 20.52
N SER A 144 -39.73 12.79 20.02
CA SER A 144 -39.21 13.01 18.67
C SER A 144 -37.88 12.30 18.45
N ARG A 145 -36.91 12.49 19.36
CA ARG A 145 -35.61 11.81 19.33
C ARG A 145 -35.74 10.30 19.38
N LEU A 146 -36.62 9.78 20.22
CA LEU A 146 -36.90 8.34 20.29
C LEU A 146 -37.47 7.82 18.96
N ALA A 147 -38.37 8.57 18.33
CA ALA A 147 -38.95 8.21 17.04
C ALA A 147 -37.91 8.27 15.91
N GLU A 148 -37.04 9.29 15.90
CA GLU A 148 -35.91 9.43 14.98
C GLU A 148 -34.92 8.27 15.14
N ALA A 149 -34.49 7.94 16.35
CA ALA A 149 -33.56 6.84 16.61
C ALA A 149 -34.14 5.50 16.15
N LYS A 150 -35.44 5.25 16.39
CA LYS A 150 -36.13 4.03 15.90
C LYS A 150 -36.20 3.96 14.38
N ARG A 151 -36.43 5.09 13.69
CA ARG A 151 -36.43 5.15 12.22
C ARG A 151 -35.01 4.94 11.68
N GLY A 152 -34.05 5.69 12.22
CA GLY A 152 -32.64 5.61 11.88
C GLY A 152 -32.08 4.20 12.03
N ARG A 153 -32.50 3.46 13.07
CA ARG A 153 -32.04 2.08 13.30
C ARG A 153 -32.28 1.18 12.08
N LYS A 154 -33.49 1.20 11.52
CA LYS A 154 -33.83 0.39 10.33
C LYS A 154 -33.07 0.84 9.08
N ILE A 155 -32.81 2.14 8.95
CA ILE A 155 -32.04 2.71 7.85
C ILE A 155 -30.57 2.26 7.96
N SER A 156 -30.01 2.36 9.17
CA SER A 156 -28.64 1.95 9.49
C SER A 156 -28.43 0.46 9.20
N GLU A 157 -29.34 -0.42 9.65
CA GLU A 157 -29.26 -1.85 9.34
C GLU A 157 -29.21 -2.14 7.84
N ARG A 158 -30.08 -1.49 7.05
CA ARG A 158 -30.11 -1.67 5.60
C ARG A 158 -28.82 -1.16 4.94
N TYR A 159 -28.36 0.02 5.36
CA TYR A 159 -27.14 0.62 4.84
C TYR A 159 -25.92 -0.26 5.10
N PHE A 160 -25.69 -0.68 6.34
CA PHE A 160 -24.55 -1.53 6.69
C PHE A 160 -24.64 -2.92 6.05
N ALA A 161 -25.84 -3.50 5.96
CA ALA A 161 -26.02 -4.77 5.25
C ALA A 161 -25.66 -4.65 3.77
N GLU A 162 -25.99 -3.54 3.11
CA GLU A 162 -25.62 -3.30 1.72
C GLU A 162 -24.12 -3.08 1.54
N CYS A 163 -23.48 -2.30 2.42
CA CYS A 163 -22.03 -2.13 2.44
C CYS A 163 -21.30 -3.47 2.60
N GLU A 164 -21.72 -4.30 3.55
CA GLU A 164 -21.12 -5.62 3.75
C GLU A 164 -21.36 -6.55 2.56
N ARG A 165 -22.56 -6.50 1.96
CA ARG A 165 -22.87 -7.27 0.75
C ARG A 165 -21.96 -6.89 -0.41
N LEU A 166 -21.77 -5.60 -0.66
CA LEU A 166 -20.89 -5.10 -1.72
C LEU A 166 -19.43 -5.41 -1.44
N LYS A 167 -19.00 -5.25 -0.17
CA LYS A 167 -17.64 -5.60 0.26
C LYS A 167 -17.34 -7.06 0.01
N ALA A 168 -18.22 -7.96 0.46
CA ALA A 168 -18.09 -9.40 0.25
C ALA A 168 -18.09 -9.78 -1.24
N ALA A 169 -18.94 -9.15 -2.05
CA ALA A 169 -19.03 -9.42 -3.49
C ALA A 169 -17.85 -8.86 -4.30
N SER A 170 -17.19 -7.80 -3.82
CA SER A 170 -16.13 -7.10 -4.56
C SER A 170 -14.86 -7.92 -4.78
N GLY A 171 -14.56 -8.87 -3.90
CA GLY A 171 -13.25 -9.54 -3.87
C GLY A 171 -12.08 -8.64 -3.44
N TYR A 172 -12.36 -7.42 -2.93
CA TYR A 172 -11.34 -6.44 -2.55
C TYR A 172 -10.37 -6.97 -1.50
N GLU A 173 -10.87 -7.63 -0.45
CA GLU A 173 -10.00 -8.15 0.62
C GLU A 173 -8.99 -9.18 0.11
N LYS A 174 -9.43 -10.07 -0.80
CA LYS A 174 -8.56 -11.06 -1.42
C LYS A 174 -7.48 -10.38 -2.27
N ALA A 175 -7.87 -9.48 -3.17
CA ALA A 175 -6.92 -8.77 -4.03
C ALA A 175 -5.93 -7.93 -3.21
N ASN A 176 -6.40 -7.26 -2.16
CA ASN A 176 -5.57 -6.48 -1.24
C ASN A 176 -4.59 -7.39 -0.46
N GLY A 177 -5.02 -8.58 -0.06
CA GLY A 177 -4.16 -9.60 0.54
C GLY A 177 -3.04 -10.05 -0.41
N GLU A 178 -3.37 -10.34 -1.67
CA GLU A 178 -2.40 -10.74 -2.70
C GLU A 178 -1.40 -9.61 -3.00
N ALA A 179 -1.85 -8.36 -3.08
CA ALA A 179 -0.98 -7.19 -3.22
C ALA A 179 -0.05 -7.01 -2.01
N ALA A 180 -0.56 -7.24 -0.79
CA ALA A 180 0.28 -7.23 0.41
C ALA A 180 1.35 -8.33 0.35
N THR A 181 1.00 -9.55 -0.04
CA THR A 181 1.98 -10.64 -0.22
C THR A 181 3.05 -10.29 -1.28
N ALA A 182 2.64 -9.75 -2.43
CA ALA A 182 3.57 -9.35 -3.48
C ALA A 182 4.50 -8.20 -3.02
N ARG A 183 3.99 -7.26 -2.22
CA ARG A 183 4.79 -6.20 -1.60
C ARG A 183 5.83 -6.76 -0.63
N GLU A 184 5.45 -7.70 0.24
CA GLU A 184 6.40 -8.32 1.17
C GLU A 184 7.48 -9.10 0.40
N ALA A 185 7.11 -9.83 -0.66
CA ALA A 185 8.09 -10.51 -1.50
C ALA A 185 9.06 -9.54 -2.19
N LEU A 186 8.58 -8.38 -2.65
CA LEU A 186 9.43 -7.31 -3.18
C LEU A 186 10.33 -6.70 -2.09
N ARG A 187 9.82 -6.49 -0.88
CA ARG A 187 10.61 -6.02 0.27
C ARG A 187 11.75 -6.98 0.56
N ASP A 188 11.46 -8.27 0.61
CA ASP A 188 12.40 -9.31 1.01
C ASP A 188 13.54 -9.46 0.01
N ILE A 189 13.24 -9.40 -1.30
CA ILE A 189 14.31 -9.42 -2.31
C ILE A 189 15.16 -8.15 -2.29
N VAL A 190 14.56 -6.98 -2.04
CA VAL A 190 15.33 -5.73 -1.89
C VAL A 190 16.23 -5.81 -0.67
N ALA A 191 15.71 -6.31 0.46
CA ALA A 191 16.51 -6.53 1.66
C ALA A 191 17.69 -7.47 1.35
N ALA A 192 17.44 -8.62 0.73
CA ALA A 192 18.49 -9.57 0.36
C ALA A 192 19.56 -8.93 -0.53
N ILE A 193 19.17 -8.20 -1.57
CA ILE A 193 20.12 -7.49 -2.47
C ILE A 193 20.99 -6.49 -1.71
N ILE A 194 20.40 -5.73 -0.77
CA ILE A 194 21.14 -4.73 0.00
C ILE A 194 22.12 -5.38 0.99
N GLU A 195 21.76 -6.53 1.56
CA GLU A 195 22.60 -7.28 2.50
C GLU A 195 23.78 -7.99 1.84
N GLU A 196 23.63 -8.49 0.61
CA GLU A 196 24.70 -9.15 -0.12
C GLU A 196 25.91 -8.23 -0.33
N GLU A 197 27.12 -8.75 -0.16
CA GLU A 197 28.35 -7.99 -0.43
C GLU A 197 28.53 -7.80 -1.94
N GLU A 198 28.79 -6.57 -2.35
CA GLU A 198 29.15 -6.24 -3.72
C GLU A 198 30.67 -6.11 -3.90
N THR A 199 31.23 -6.89 -4.81
CA THR A 199 32.66 -6.93 -5.14
C THR A 199 33.02 -6.07 -6.36
N SER A 200 32.04 -5.40 -6.96
CA SER A 200 32.24 -4.53 -8.13
C SER A 200 31.20 -3.40 -8.21
N ILE A 201 31.46 -2.45 -9.13
CA ILE A 201 30.52 -1.38 -9.49
C ILE A 201 29.19 -1.94 -10.00
N GLU A 202 29.20 -3.07 -10.70
CA GLU A 202 27.98 -3.69 -11.21
C GLU A 202 27.05 -4.12 -10.06
N GLY A 203 27.62 -4.66 -8.97
CA GLY A 203 26.85 -4.96 -7.77
C GLY A 203 26.30 -3.72 -7.06
N VAL A 204 27.01 -2.57 -7.10
CA VAL A 204 26.46 -1.28 -6.63
C VAL A 204 25.26 -0.86 -7.48
N VAL A 205 25.33 -1.04 -8.81
CA VAL A 205 24.20 -0.76 -9.71
C VAL A 205 22.99 -1.64 -9.39
N VAL A 206 23.19 -2.94 -9.12
CA VAL A 206 22.11 -3.85 -8.69
C VAL A 206 21.44 -3.34 -7.40
N LYS A 207 22.23 -2.92 -6.40
CA LYS A 207 21.68 -2.32 -5.17
C LYS A 207 20.88 -1.05 -5.43
N ALA A 208 21.36 -0.18 -6.32
CA ALA A 208 20.63 1.02 -6.73
C ALA A 208 19.29 0.68 -7.42
N GLN A 209 19.27 -0.34 -8.28
CA GLN A 209 18.05 -0.81 -8.94
C GLN A 209 17.04 -1.39 -7.94
N ALA A 210 17.51 -2.12 -6.91
CA ALA A 210 16.65 -2.61 -5.84
C ALA A 210 15.99 -1.48 -5.05
N LEU A 211 16.74 -0.44 -4.68
CA LEU A 211 16.17 0.75 -4.04
C LEU A 211 15.17 1.48 -4.94
N ALA A 212 15.47 1.59 -6.24
CA ALA A 212 14.56 2.18 -7.22
C ALA A 212 13.28 1.34 -7.40
N ALA A 213 13.37 0.01 -7.31
CA ALA A 213 12.21 -0.87 -7.33
C ALA A 213 11.34 -0.68 -6.09
N TRP A 214 11.94 -0.57 -4.91
CA TRP A 214 11.23 -0.25 -3.67
C TRP A 214 10.55 1.13 -3.72
N GLY A 215 11.16 2.10 -4.40
CA GLY A 215 10.59 3.42 -4.62
C GLY A 215 9.23 3.42 -5.33
N ALA A 216 8.84 2.33 -6.00
CA ALA A 216 7.52 2.17 -6.63
C ALA A 216 6.41 1.80 -5.64
N VAL A 217 6.75 1.39 -4.42
CA VAL A 217 5.78 1.05 -3.36
C VAL A 217 5.20 2.34 -2.77
N PRO A 218 3.92 2.42 -2.36
CA PRO A 218 3.40 3.62 -1.71
C PRO A 218 4.22 4.06 -0.48
N SER A 219 4.39 5.37 -0.31
CA SER A 219 5.28 5.97 0.69
C SER A 219 5.02 5.47 2.12
N PHE A 220 3.75 5.31 2.50
CA PHE A 220 3.35 4.77 3.80
C PHE A 220 4.05 3.42 4.08
N TYR A 221 4.03 2.49 3.13
CA TYR A 221 4.68 1.20 3.32
C TYR A 221 6.21 1.31 3.26
N GLN A 222 6.78 2.24 2.50
CA GLN A 222 8.22 2.48 2.53
C GLN A 222 8.69 2.93 3.91
N THR A 223 7.97 3.88 4.53
CA THR A 223 8.31 4.47 5.82
C THR A 223 8.18 3.48 6.98
N PHE A 224 7.14 2.64 6.97
CA PHE A 224 6.86 1.71 8.07
C PHE A 224 7.40 0.30 7.85
N SER A 225 8.19 0.06 6.79
CA SER A 225 8.81 -1.25 6.57
C SER A 225 9.98 -1.49 7.52
N PRO A 226 9.97 -2.59 8.30
CA PRO A 226 11.07 -2.93 9.19
C PRO A 226 12.41 -3.04 8.43
N GLY A 227 13.44 -2.39 8.96
CA GLY A 227 14.80 -2.45 8.39
C GLY A 227 15.05 -1.56 7.17
N ALA A 228 14.01 -1.07 6.49
CA ALA A 228 14.16 -0.25 5.28
C ALA A 228 14.94 1.07 5.53
N SER A 229 14.83 1.63 6.74
CA SER A 229 15.60 2.81 7.16
C SER A 229 17.12 2.61 7.13
N LYS A 230 17.61 1.36 7.17
CA LYS A 230 19.04 1.04 7.12
C LYS A 230 19.55 0.88 5.69
N TRP A 231 18.68 0.74 4.69
CA TRP A 231 19.11 0.45 3.33
C TRP A 231 19.87 1.61 2.68
N GLY A 232 19.43 2.85 2.91
CA GLY A 232 20.13 4.05 2.43
C GLY A 232 21.58 4.14 2.93
N PRO A 233 21.82 4.06 4.25
CA PRO A 233 23.17 4.00 4.81
C PRO A 233 24.02 2.86 4.23
N LYS A 234 23.48 1.63 4.15
CA LYS A 234 24.21 0.47 3.59
C LYS A 234 24.60 0.67 2.12
N PHE A 235 23.71 1.26 1.33
CA PHE A 235 24.01 1.60 -0.05
C PHE A 235 25.09 2.69 -0.15
N ALA A 236 25.07 3.70 0.72
CA ALA A 236 26.11 4.72 0.75
C ALA A 236 27.49 4.10 1.10
N ASP A 237 27.55 3.19 2.07
CA ASP A 237 28.77 2.48 2.43
C ASP A 237 29.31 1.65 1.26
N ALA A 238 28.42 0.96 0.53
CA ALA A 238 28.75 0.21 -0.67
C ALA A 238 29.40 1.09 -1.75
N VAL A 239 28.79 2.25 -2.05
CA VAL A 239 29.34 3.24 -2.99
C VAL A 239 30.73 3.71 -2.55
N MET A 240 30.90 4.01 -1.27
CA MET A 240 32.18 4.50 -0.74
C MET A 240 33.29 3.45 -0.78
N ARG A 241 32.97 2.17 -0.54
CA ARG A 241 33.93 1.05 -0.65
C ARG A 241 34.43 0.91 -2.09
N GLN A 242 33.53 0.83 -3.06
CA GLN A 242 33.90 0.74 -4.47
C GLN A 242 34.66 1.97 -4.99
N ALA A 243 34.30 3.18 -4.53
CA ALA A 243 35.01 4.40 -4.87
C ALA A 243 36.47 4.41 -4.35
N ARG A 244 36.74 3.81 -3.19
CA ARG A 244 38.10 3.68 -2.63
C ARG A 244 38.92 2.66 -3.40
N GLU A 245 38.34 1.51 -3.72
CA GLU A 245 38.99 0.45 -4.50
C GLU A 245 39.39 0.96 -5.89
N THR A 246 38.50 1.69 -6.56
CA THR A 246 38.79 2.27 -7.88
C THR A 246 39.91 3.31 -7.85
N LYS A 247 40.07 4.05 -6.75
CA LYS A 247 41.16 5.03 -6.56
C LYS A 247 42.48 4.38 -6.13
N GLY A 248 42.42 3.26 -5.39
CA GLY A 248 43.60 2.54 -4.88
C GLY A 248 44.35 1.71 -5.94
N VAL A 249 43.75 1.46 -7.10
CA VAL A 249 44.37 0.71 -8.22
C VAL A 249 45.29 1.60 -9.10
N ARG A 250 45.52 2.87 -8.71
CA ARG A 250 46.52 3.74 -9.36
C ARG A 250 47.81 3.83 -8.50
N THR A 251 48.63 2.79 -8.53
CA THR A 251 50.07 2.87 -8.21
C THR A 251 50.84 1.95 -9.11
#